data_AF-A0A409XMK8-F1
#
_entry.id   AF-A0A409XMK8-F1
#
_cell.length_a   1.000
_cell.length_b   1.000
_cell.length_c   1.000
_cell.angle_alpha   90.00
_cell.angle_beta   90.00
_cell.angle_gamma   90.00
#
_symmetry.space_group_name_H-M   'P 1'
#
loop_
_entity.id
_entity.type
_entity.pdbx_description
1 polymer ?
#
loop_
_entity_poly.entity_id
_entity_poly.type
_entity_poly.pdbx_seq_one_letter_code
_entity_poly.pdbx_strand_id
1 'polypeptide(L)'
;MGINKDVYDTELKQIAFILSFMQEGNMVVWKQQFVQNKLNLNTGDIDLPTYKGFIDEFQKAFKPEEEDIDALDKLKMLQQRNLTAEQLVTKFKLLVGEVGMSNDSDTVNKLLIEMFKEVLNPALVQKIIQSEKRPTKIKEWYDKAMSFDRSYRLAMAIKGPSRSNVQFIPKSAPRKDPFTMDVDVMTTEKQTSLMKKGACFRCKQPGHLAIALRRRRTILSY
;
A
#
# COMPACT_ATOMS: atom_id res chain seq x y z
N MET A 1 28.23 -30.07 -0.81
CA MET A 1 27.14 -30.76 -1.54
C MET A 1 27.03 -30.10 -2.92
N GLY A 2 27.50 -30.75 -3.99
CA GLY A 2 27.33 -30.25 -5.35
C GLY A 2 26.22 -31.04 -6.03
N ILE A 3 25.08 -30.41 -6.26
CA ILE A 3 23.96 -31.04 -6.98
C ILE A 3 24.36 -31.10 -8.47
N ASN A 4 24.25 -32.28 -9.10
CA ASN A 4 24.39 -32.52 -10.56
C ASN A 4 25.76 -32.19 -11.21
N LYS A 5 26.87 -32.53 -10.54
CA LYS A 5 28.25 -32.34 -11.08
C LYS A 5 28.54 -33.12 -12.38
N ASP A 6 27.84 -34.23 -12.56
CA ASP A 6 27.93 -35.17 -13.69
C ASP A 6 27.06 -34.75 -14.89
N VAL A 7 26.03 -33.94 -14.66
CA VAL A 7 25.12 -33.46 -15.71
C VAL A 7 25.59 -32.13 -16.32
N TYR A 8 26.14 -31.23 -15.49
CA TYR A 8 26.66 -29.92 -15.89
C TYR A 8 28.18 -29.83 -15.69
N ASP A 9 28.88 -30.79 -16.28
CA ASP A 9 30.34 -30.99 -16.23
C ASP A 9 31.16 -29.91 -16.96
N THR A 10 30.51 -29.10 -17.79
CA THR A 10 31.14 -28.10 -18.67
C THR A 10 30.46 -26.74 -18.52
N GLU A 11 31.24 -25.66 -18.61
CA GLU A 11 30.73 -24.28 -18.51
C GLU A 11 29.63 -24.01 -19.55
N LEU A 12 29.75 -24.61 -20.73
CA LEU A 12 28.74 -24.54 -21.80
C LEU A 12 27.39 -25.11 -21.36
N LYS A 13 27.37 -26.29 -20.73
CA LYS A 13 26.12 -26.89 -20.23
C LYS A 13 25.52 -26.07 -19.10
N GLN A 14 26.35 -25.45 -18.26
CA GLN A 14 25.89 -24.57 -17.17
C GLN A 14 25.23 -23.30 -17.72
N ILE A 15 25.85 -22.64 -18.72
CA ILE A 15 25.29 -21.45 -19.38
C ILE A 15 24.00 -21.80 -20.11
N ALA A 16 24.00 -22.89 -20.89
CA ALA A 16 22.80 -23.35 -21.60
C ALA A 16 21.63 -23.68 -20.66
N PHE A 17 21.93 -24.27 -19.50
CA PHE A 17 20.94 -24.53 -18.46
C PHE A 17 20.33 -23.22 -17.94
N ILE A 18 21.13 -22.22 -17.57
CA ILE A 18 20.63 -20.94 -17.08
C ILE A 18 19.76 -20.24 -18.13
N LEU A 19 20.21 -20.23 -19.40
CA LEU A 19 19.42 -19.69 -20.52
C LEU A 19 18.09 -20.45 -20.73
N SER A 20 18.00 -21.72 -20.35
CA SER A 20 16.75 -22.51 -20.47
C SER A 20 15.64 -22.03 -19.53
N PHE A 21 15.98 -21.41 -18.39
CA PHE A 21 14.99 -20.84 -17.45
C PHE A 21 14.51 -19.44 -17.83
N MET A 22 15.15 -18.77 -18.79
CA MET A 22 14.73 -17.46 -19.28
C MET A 22 13.60 -17.61 -20.31
N GLN A 23 12.39 -17.90 -19.81
CA GLN A 23 11.22 -18.21 -20.65
C GLN A 23 10.17 -17.09 -20.69
N GLU A 24 10.30 -16.06 -19.85
CA GLU A 24 9.28 -15.01 -19.71
C GLU A 24 9.89 -13.60 -19.57
N GLY A 25 9.11 -12.58 -19.97
CA GLY A 25 9.43 -11.17 -19.80
C GLY A 25 10.68 -10.69 -20.56
N ASN A 26 11.33 -9.63 -20.04
CA ASN A 26 12.51 -9.01 -20.64
C ASN A 26 13.72 -9.96 -20.73
N MET A 27 13.70 -11.08 -19.99
CA MET A 27 14.74 -12.11 -20.00
C MET A 27 14.79 -12.87 -21.33
N VAL A 28 13.65 -13.04 -22.01
CA VAL A 28 13.60 -13.70 -23.33
C VAL A 28 14.30 -12.86 -24.39
N VAL A 29 14.06 -11.53 -24.37
CA VAL A 29 14.68 -10.59 -25.31
C VAL A 29 16.18 -10.53 -25.10
N TRP A 30 16.63 -10.43 -23.84
CA TRP A 30 18.05 -10.45 -23.52
C TRP A 30 18.73 -11.76 -23.92
N LYS A 31 18.10 -12.91 -23.65
CA LYS A 31 18.58 -14.23 -24.10
C LYS A 31 18.76 -14.27 -25.63
N GLN A 32 17.79 -13.79 -26.38
CA GLN A 32 17.87 -13.77 -27.85
C GLN A 32 19.01 -12.88 -28.34
N GLN A 33 19.15 -11.69 -27.76
CA GLN A 33 20.25 -10.77 -28.08
C GLN A 33 21.62 -11.34 -27.70
N PHE A 34 21.73 -11.96 -26.53
CA PHE A 34 22.95 -12.62 -26.08
C PHE A 34 23.35 -13.75 -27.04
N VAL A 35 22.42 -14.64 -27.40
CA VAL A 35 22.70 -15.72 -28.36
C VAL A 35 23.06 -15.15 -29.74
N GLN A 36 22.34 -14.14 -30.25
CA GLN A 36 22.65 -13.51 -31.54
C GLN A 36 24.03 -12.85 -31.57
N ASN A 37 24.44 -12.18 -30.48
CA ASN A 37 25.75 -11.52 -30.40
C ASN A 37 26.92 -12.51 -30.31
N LYS A 38 26.68 -13.72 -29.80
CA LYS A 38 27.69 -14.78 -29.65
C LYS A 38 27.65 -15.80 -30.79
N LEU A 39 26.66 -15.71 -31.69
CA LEU A 39 26.57 -16.55 -32.88
C LEU A 39 27.57 -16.05 -33.94
N ASN A 40 28.51 -16.91 -34.31
CA ASN A 40 29.38 -16.66 -35.45
C ASN A 40 28.64 -17.00 -36.75
N LEU A 41 28.26 -15.98 -37.51
CA LEU A 41 27.48 -16.13 -38.75
C LEU A 41 28.22 -16.89 -39.87
N ASN A 42 29.56 -17.02 -39.78
CA ASN A 42 30.36 -17.67 -40.80
C ASN A 42 30.54 -19.18 -40.56
N THR A 43 30.57 -19.62 -39.31
CA THR A 43 30.74 -21.03 -38.91
C THR A 43 29.47 -21.66 -38.34
N GLY A 44 28.50 -20.85 -37.90
CA GLY A 44 27.30 -21.33 -37.20
C GLY A 44 27.55 -21.72 -35.74
N ASP A 45 28.80 -21.62 -35.27
CA ASP A 45 29.20 -21.91 -33.89
C ASP A 45 28.86 -20.74 -32.96
N ILE A 46 28.55 -21.08 -31.70
CA ILE A 46 28.31 -20.09 -30.64
C ILE A 46 29.62 -19.93 -29.84
N ASP A 47 30.22 -18.75 -29.92
CA ASP A 47 31.40 -18.38 -29.12
C ASP A 47 30.94 -17.89 -27.74
N LEU A 48 30.69 -18.85 -26.84
CA LEU A 48 30.21 -18.55 -25.49
C LEU A 48 31.37 -18.08 -24.60
N PRO A 49 31.16 -17.02 -23.79
CA PRO A 49 32.14 -16.58 -22.81
C PRO A 49 32.32 -17.66 -21.72
N THR A 50 33.39 -17.51 -20.94
CA THR A 50 33.55 -18.31 -19.70
C THR A 50 32.34 -18.12 -18.78
N TYR A 51 32.07 -19.10 -17.92
CA TYR A 51 30.95 -19.02 -16.97
C TYR A 51 30.97 -17.72 -16.16
N LYS A 52 32.15 -17.28 -15.74
CA LYS A 52 32.32 -15.99 -15.04
C LYS A 52 31.92 -14.80 -15.91
N GLY A 53 32.40 -14.74 -17.15
CA GLY A 53 32.06 -13.67 -18.09
C GLY A 53 30.56 -13.62 -18.42
N PHE A 54 29.91 -14.78 -18.51
CA PHE A 54 28.46 -14.88 -18.65
C PHE A 54 27.71 -14.27 -17.46
N ILE A 55 28.12 -14.60 -16.22
CA ILE A 55 27.49 -14.04 -15.01
C ILE A 55 27.70 -12.53 -14.92
N ASP A 56 28.88 -12.02 -15.30
CA ASP A 56 29.17 -10.58 -15.29
C ASP A 56 28.28 -9.83 -16.31
N GLU A 57 28.14 -10.34 -17.54
CA GLU A 57 27.24 -9.77 -18.56
C GLU A 57 25.76 -9.86 -18.13
N PHE A 58 25.35 -10.98 -17.54
CA PHE A 58 23.99 -11.19 -17.02
C PHE A 58 23.68 -10.20 -15.88
N GLN A 59 24.58 -10.08 -14.90
CA GLN A 59 24.44 -9.13 -13.80
C GLN A 59 24.43 -7.69 -14.29
N LYS A 60 25.20 -7.34 -15.33
CA LYS A 60 25.18 -6.00 -15.93
C LYS A 60 23.85 -5.68 -16.60
N ALA A 61 23.25 -6.65 -17.30
CA ALA A 61 22.00 -6.46 -18.03
C ALA A 61 20.77 -6.41 -17.12
N PHE A 62 20.83 -7.10 -15.98
CA PHE A 62 19.77 -7.13 -14.98
C PHE A 62 20.15 -6.39 -13.70
N LYS A 63 21.24 -5.60 -13.72
CA LYS A 63 21.56 -4.68 -12.65
C LYS A 63 20.41 -3.67 -12.59
N PRO A 64 19.74 -3.47 -11.45
CA PRO A 64 18.86 -2.33 -11.33
C PRO A 64 19.68 -1.08 -11.59
N GLU A 65 19.19 -0.19 -12.44
CA GLU A 65 19.74 1.16 -12.70
C GLU A 65 19.77 2.03 -11.41
N GLU A 66 19.31 1.52 -10.28
CA GLU A 66 19.38 2.09 -8.94
C GLU A 66 20.77 1.95 -8.29
N GLU A 67 21.82 2.45 -8.96
CA GLU A 67 23.15 2.59 -8.35
C GLU A 67 23.25 3.75 -7.34
N ASP A 68 22.18 4.53 -7.12
CA ASP A 68 22.22 5.71 -6.23
C ASP A 68 21.44 5.57 -4.91
N ILE A 69 20.91 4.40 -4.57
CA ILE A 69 20.28 4.18 -3.25
C ILE A 69 21.05 3.09 -2.50
N ASP A 70 21.91 3.52 -1.57
CA ASP A 70 22.66 2.67 -0.65
C ASP A 70 21.72 1.71 0.10
N ALA A 71 22.22 0.56 0.54
CA ALA A 71 21.44 -0.40 1.33
C ALA A 71 20.84 0.25 2.59
N LEU A 72 21.55 1.22 3.17
CA LEU A 72 21.05 2.05 4.27
C LEU A 72 19.86 2.93 3.87
N ASP A 73 19.87 3.49 2.68
CA ASP A 73 18.79 4.34 2.19
C ASP A 73 17.58 3.50 1.76
N LYS A 74 17.80 2.32 1.17
CA LYS A 74 16.74 1.31 0.94
C LYS A 74 16.10 0.88 2.26
N LEU A 75 16.89 0.72 3.32
CA LEU A 75 16.40 0.36 4.65
C LEU A 75 15.55 1.49 5.27
N LYS A 76 15.94 2.76 5.11
CA LYS A 76 15.16 3.93 5.57
C LYS A 76 13.87 4.14 4.77
N MET A 77 13.88 3.83 3.48
CA MET A 77 12.72 3.97 2.60
C MET A 77 11.75 2.79 2.70
N LEU A 78 12.16 1.69 3.35
CA LEU A 78 11.33 0.50 3.50
C LEU A 78 10.07 0.84 4.30
N GLN A 79 8.91 0.41 3.78
CA GLN A 79 7.63 0.58 4.45
C GLN A 79 6.79 -0.67 4.22
N GLN A 80 6.01 -1.06 5.23
CA GLN A 80 5.15 -2.24 5.15
C GLN A 80 4.14 -2.14 3.99
N ARG A 81 3.42 -1.03 3.85
CA ARG A 81 2.40 -0.82 2.79
C ARG A 81 1.51 -2.06 2.59
N ASN A 82 1.61 -2.71 1.42
CA ASN A 82 0.85 -3.90 1.04
C ASN A 82 1.60 -5.22 1.30
N LEU A 83 2.81 -5.16 1.85
CA LEU A 83 3.59 -6.34 2.21
C LEU A 83 3.00 -6.99 3.46
N THR A 84 2.97 -8.31 3.44
CA THR A 84 2.74 -9.09 4.67
C THR A 84 3.89 -8.87 5.65
N ALA A 85 3.65 -9.08 6.95
CA ALA A 85 4.72 -8.93 7.95
C ALA A 85 5.89 -9.88 7.68
N GLU A 86 5.64 -11.09 7.16
CA GLU A 86 6.67 -12.05 6.78
C GLU A 86 7.56 -11.55 5.64
N GLN A 87 6.95 -11.04 4.56
CA GLN A 87 7.70 -10.45 3.43
C GLN A 87 8.53 -9.25 3.88
N LEU A 88 7.96 -8.41 4.75
CA LEU A 88 8.65 -7.26 5.31
C LEU A 88 9.86 -7.68 6.14
N VAL A 89 9.69 -8.66 7.04
CA VAL A 89 10.78 -9.18 7.87
C VAL A 89 11.90 -9.75 7.01
N THR A 90 11.58 -10.48 5.95
CA THR A 90 12.58 -11.02 5.03
C THR A 90 13.38 -9.93 4.32
N LYS A 91 12.69 -8.90 3.78
CA LYS A 91 13.36 -7.74 3.15
C LYS A 91 14.22 -6.96 4.14
N PHE A 92 13.71 -6.71 5.33
CA PHE A 92 14.42 -6.00 6.39
C PHE A 92 15.70 -6.74 6.80
N LYS A 93 15.62 -8.07 7.01
CA LYS A 93 16.78 -8.90 7.35
C LYS A 93 17.85 -8.89 6.25
N LEU A 94 17.43 -8.94 4.99
CA LEU A 94 18.34 -8.89 3.85
C LEU A 94 19.12 -7.57 3.82
N LEU A 95 18.42 -6.43 3.92
CA LEU A 95 19.06 -5.11 3.93
C LEU A 95 19.97 -4.91 5.15
N VAL A 96 19.55 -5.36 6.33
CA VAL A 96 20.38 -5.30 7.55
C VAL A 96 21.67 -6.12 7.40
N GLY A 97 21.58 -7.27 6.73
CA GLY A 97 22.75 -8.10 6.39
C GLY A 97 23.69 -7.43 5.39
N GLU A 98 23.15 -6.75 4.37
CA GLU A 98 23.93 -6.00 3.38
C GLU A 98 24.69 -4.81 4.01
N VAL A 99 24.10 -4.14 5.00
CA VAL A 99 24.73 -3.04 5.76
C VAL A 99 25.75 -3.57 6.80
N GLY A 100 25.83 -4.89 7.02
CA GLY A 100 26.76 -5.50 7.97
C GLY A 100 26.40 -5.30 9.44
N MET A 101 25.13 -4.98 9.74
CA MET A 101 24.65 -4.83 11.12
C MET A 101 24.37 -6.20 11.74
N SER A 102 25.26 -6.67 12.60
CA SER A 102 25.05 -7.89 13.40
C SER A 102 24.07 -7.66 14.55
N ASN A 103 23.16 -8.61 14.77
CA ASN A 103 22.20 -8.59 15.87
C ASN A 103 22.76 -9.18 17.18
N ASP A 104 24.07 -9.23 17.34
CA ASP A 104 24.75 -9.82 18.51
C ASP A 104 24.96 -8.81 19.66
N SER A 105 24.90 -7.51 19.37
CA SER A 105 25.03 -6.44 20.37
C SER A 105 23.67 -5.90 20.81
N ASP A 106 23.49 -5.67 22.12
CA ASP A 106 22.28 -5.05 22.67
C ASP A 106 22.02 -3.64 22.12
N THR A 107 23.09 -2.88 21.83
CA THR A 107 22.99 -1.54 21.23
C THR A 107 22.47 -1.61 19.80
N VAL A 108 22.96 -2.58 19.01
CA VAL A 108 22.49 -2.80 17.63
C VAL A 108 21.07 -3.35 17.61
N ASN A 109 20.71 -4.24 18.55
CA ASN A 109 19.33 -4.71 18.69
C ASN A 109 18.35 -3.56 18.96
N LYS A 110 18.68 -2.61 19.84
CA LYS A 110 17.85 -1.43 20.10
C LYS A 110 17.67 -0.58 18.84
N LEU A 111 18.75 -0.32 18.12
CA LEU A 111 18.70 0.44 16.87
C LEU A 111 17.80 -0.26 15.82
N LEU A 112 18.00 -1.57 15.62
CA LEU A 112 17.20 -2.36 14.69
C LEU A 112 15.72 -2.38 15.09
N ILE A 113 15.41 -2.37 16.39
CA ILE A 113 14.03 -2.30 16.88
C ILE A 113 13.40 -0.95 16.53
N GLU A 114 14.10 0.17 16.75
CA GLU A 114 13.57 1.49 16.38
C GLU A 114 13.33 1.60 14.88
N MET A 115 14.30 1.19 14.06
CA MET A 115 14.15 1.16 12.60
C MET A 115 13.00 0.25 12.17
N PHE A 116 12.86 -0.93 12.78
CA PHE A 116 11.78 -1.85 12.43
C PHE A 116 10.40 -1.30 12.80
N LYS A 117 10.27 -0.54 13.89
CA LYS A 117 9.02 0.14 14.27
C LYS A 117 8.61 1.19 13.23
N GLU A 118 9.56 1.96 12.68
CA GLU A 118 9.28 2.98 11.67
C GLU A 118 8.77 2.37 10.37
N VAL A 119 9.29 1.19 10.02
CA VAL A 119 8.94 0.47 8.79
C VAL A 119 7.58 -0.24 8.89
N LEU A 120 7.20 -0.69 10.09
CA LEU A 120 5.99 -1.47 10.35
C LEU A 120 4.73 -0.57 10.38
N ASN A 121 3.56 -1.15 10.07
CA ASN A 121 2.29 -0.43 10.20
C ASN A 121 2.08 0.02 11.67
N PRO A 122 1.76 1.31 11.92
CA PRO A 122 1.58 1.84 13.27
C PRO A 122 0.60 1.04 14.14
N ALA A 123 -0.46 0.48 13.55
CA ALA A 123 -1.42 -0.35 14.26
C ALA A 123 -0.80 -1.68 14.77
N LEU A 124 0.11 -2.27 13.99
CA LEU A 124 0.86 -3.46 14.41
C LEU A 124 1.89 -3.11 15.48
N VAL A 125 2.60 -1.98 15.34
CA VAL A 125 3.55 -1.49 16.36
C VAL A 125 2.86 -1.32 17.70
N GLN A 126 1.72 -0.61 17.72
CA GLN A 126 0.94 -0.38 18.92
C GLN A 126 0.51 -1.70 19.58
N LYS A 127 0.06 -2.67 18.77
CA LYS A 127 -0.35 -3.99 19.25
C LYS A 127 0.81 -4.79 19.84
N ILE A 128 2.01 -4.68 19.27
CA ILE A 128 3.22 -5.31 19.81
C ILE A 128 3.63 -4.66 21.13
N ILE A 129 3.58 -3.33 21.23
CA ILE A 129 3.94 -2.61 22.47
C ILE A 129 2.98 -2.94 23.61
N GLN A 130 1.68 -3.10 23.32
CA GLN A 130 0.64 -3.45 24.30
C GLN A 130 0.62 -4.94 24.68
N SER A 131 1.43 -5.76 24.01
CA SER A 131 1.47 -7.19 24.32
C SER A 131 2.11 -7.43 25.68
N GLU A 132 1.57 -8.41 26.43
CA GLU A 132 1.92 -8.71 27.81
C GLU A 132 3.44 -8.83 28.04
N LYS A 133 4.13 -9.59 27.18
CA LYS A 133 5.59 -9.64 27.15
C LYS A 133 6.15 -8.60 26.17
N ARG A 134 6.62 -7.46 26.67
CA ARG A 134 7.29 -6.45 25.83
C ARG A 134 8.57 -7.06 25.21
N PRO A 135 8.70 -7.09 23.88
CA PRO A 135 9.87 -7.68 23.25
C PRO A 135 11.10 -6.77 23.40
N THR A 136 12.25 -7.34 23.76
CA THR A 136 13.52 -6.60 23.95
C THR A 136 14.55 -6.90 22.87
N LYS A 137 14.36 -7.99 22.12
CA LYS A 137 15.24 -8.39 21.02
C LYS A 137 14.51 -8.25 19.68
N ILE A 138 15.25 -7.91 18.63
CA ILE A 138 14.66 -7.72 17.30
C ILE A 138 14.00 -9.00 16.76
N LYS A 139 14.54 -10.18 17.09
CA LYS A 139 13.96 -11.47 16.72
C LYS A 139 12.54 -11.64 17.28
N GLU A 140 12.33 -11.26 18.55
CA GLU A 140 11.02 -11.33 19.18
C GLU A 140 10.02 -10.34 18.55
N TRP A 141 10.50 -9.17 18.10
CA TRP A 141 9.69 -8.22 17.33
C TRP A 141 9.22 -8.81 16.00
N TYR A 142 10.09 -9.50 15.27
CA TYR A 142 9.73 -10.18 14.03
C TYR A 142 8.63 -11.23 14.27
N ASP A 143 8.81 -12.08 15.27
CA ASP A 143 7.88 -13.17 15.57
C ASP A 143 6.49 -12.63 15.95
N LYS A 144 6.44 -11.57 16.77
CA LYS A 144 5.17 -10.93 17.14
C LYS A 144 4.50 -10.25 15.95
N ALA A 145 5.26 -9.54 15.12
CA ALA A 145 4.72 -8.90 13.92
C ALA A 145 4.07 -9.93 12.98
N MET A 146 4.78 -11.03 12.69
CA MET A 146 4.25 -12.11 11.85
C MET A 146 3.02 -12.77 12.46
N SER A 147 3.03 -13.04 13.77
CA SER A 147 1.90 -13.66 14.48
C SER A 147 0.64 -12.78 14.45
N PHE A 148 0.79 -11.48 14.73
CA PHE A 148 -0.34 -10.56 14.72
C PHE A 148 -0.89 -10.29 13.33
N ASP A 149 -0.02 -10.16 12.31
CA ASP A 149 -0.44 -10.04 10.91
C ASP A 149 -1.22 -11.27 10.45
N ARG A 150 -0.70 -12.48 10.74
CA ARG A 150 -1.37 -13.73 10.42
C ARG A 150 -2.73 -13.84 11.10
N SER A 151 -2.80 -13.48 12.38
CA SER A 151 -4.05 -13.47 13.15
C SER A 151 -5.05 -12.47 12.60
N TYR A 152 -4.60 -11.29 12.19
CA TYR A 152 -5.44 -10.27 11.57
C TYR A 152 -6.02 -10.76 10.23
N ARG A 153 -5.18 -11.33 9.37
CA ARG A 153 -5.61 -11.88 8.08
C ARG A 153 -6.60 -13.04 8.25
N LEU A 154 -6.38 -13.91 9.22
CA LEU A 154 -7.31 -14.97 9.58
C LEU A 154 -8.64 -14.41 10.08
N ALA A 155 -8.62 -13.39 10.93
CA ALA A 155 -9.84 -12.72 11.40
C ALA A 155 -10.62 -12.04 10.25
N MET A 156 -9.92 -11.42 9.29
CA MET A 156 -10.55 -10.83 8.10
C MET A 156 -11.16 -11.90 7.18
N ALA A 157 -10.48 -13.04 7.00
CA ALA A 157 -11.01 -14.16 6.24
C ALA A 157 -12.30 -14.73 6.87
N ILE A 158 -12.34 -14.85 8.21
CA ILE A 158 -13.52 -15.31 8.95
C ILE A 158 -14.67 -14.31 8.87
N LYS A 159 -14.39 -13.00 9.01
CA LYS A 159 -15.42 -11.96 8.90
C LYS A 159 -16.09 -11.91 7.52
N GLY A 160 -15.40 -12.41 6.48
CA GLY A 160 -15.87 -12.34 5.10
C GLY A 160 -15.91 -10.90 4.56
N PRO A 161 -16.30 -10.71 3.28
CA PRO A 161 -16.47 -9.37 2.74
C PRO A 161 -17.50 -8.59 3.56
N SER A 162 -17.15 -7.36 3.95
CA SER A 162 -18.04 -6.48 4.70
C SER A 162 -19.38 -6.38 3.98
N ARG A 163 -20.47 -6.80 4.64
CA ARG A 163 -21.85 -6.58 4.15
C ARG A 163 -22.28 -5.11 4.22
N SER A 164 -21.34 -4.17 4.27
CA SER A 164 -21.59 -2.72 4.27
C SER A 164 -21.79 -2.13 2.88
N ASN A 165 -22.19 -2.94 1.90
CA ASN A 165 -22.98 -2.46 0.77
C ASN A 165 -24.46 -2.69 1.11
N VAL A 166 -24.94 -2.02 2.16
CA VAL A 166 -26.39 -1.76 2.22
C VAL A 166 -26.62 -0.72 1.15
N GLN A 167 -27.06 -1.17 -0.03
CA GLN A 167 -27.59 -0.30 -1.07
C GLN A 167 -28.47 0.74 -0.39
N PHE A 168 -28.23 2.02 -0.67
CA PHE A 168 -29.13 3.07 -0.26
C PHE A 168 -30.49 2.78 -0.91
N ILE A 169 -31.39 2.16 -0.15
CA ILE A 169 -32.80 2.02 -0.54
C ILE A 169 -33.42 3.38 -0.22
N PRO A 170 -33.76 4.22 -1.23
CA PRO A 170 -34.50 5.44 -0.94
C PRO A 170 -35.79 5.05 -0.23
N LYS A 171 -35.99 5.55 0.99
CA LYS A 171 -37.26 5.38 1.70
C LYS A 171 -38.35 6.00 0.82
N SER A 172 -39.26 5.19 0.32
CA SER A 172 -40.47 5.68 -0.33
C SER A 172 -41.18 6.64 0.63
N ALA A 173 -41.60 7.80 0.13
CA ALA A 173 -42.32 8.79 0.93
C ALA A 173 -43.50 8.12 1.67
N PRO A 174 -43.73 8.45 2.95
CA PRO A 174 -44.89 7.92 3.67
C PRO A 174 -46.16 8.37 2.94
N ARG A 175 -47.12 7.45 2.78
CA ARG A 175 -48.43 7.79 2.21
C ARG A 175 -49.07 8.84 3.12
N LYS A 176 -49.44 10.00 2.54
CA LYS A 176 -50.05 11.13 3.25
C LYS A 176 -51.42 10.68 3.78
N ASP A 177 -51.61 10.79 5.09
CA ASP A 177 -52.87 10.45 5.76
C ASP A 177 -53.99 11.38 5.26
N PRO A 178 -55.11 10.86 4.73
CA PRO A 178 -56.24 11.66 4.22
C PRO A 178 -56.85 12.63 5.24
N PHE A 179 -56.60 12.44 6.54
CA PHE A 179 -57.15 13.27 7.61
C PHE A 179 -56.14 14.25 8.22
N THR A 180 -54.94 14.42 7.64
CA THR A 180 -54.00 15.45 8.09
C THR A 180 -54.51 16.83 7.65
N MET A 181 -54.74 17.74 8.61
CA MET A 181 -55.03 19.15 8.35
C MET A 181 -53.95 19.74 7.43
N ASP A 182 -54.34 20.26 6.26
CA ASP A 182 -53.41 20.82 5.28
C ASP A 182 -52.83 22.13 5.87
N VAL A 183 -51.60 22.04 6.39
CA VAL A 183 -50.83 23.23 6.73
C VAL A 183 -50.55 23.93 5.41
N ASP A 184 -51.04 25.15 5.26
CA ASP A 184 -50.97 25.94 4.02
C ASP A 184 -49.51 26.19 3.61
N VAL A 185 -48.91 25.20 2.92
CA VAL A 185 -47.54 25.26 2.43
C VAL A 185 -47.50 26.34 1.37
N MET A 186 -46.63 27.33 1.57
CA MET A 186 -46.49 28.46 0.66
C MET A 186 -46.21 27.95 -0.77
N THR A 187 -47.12 28.24 -1.69
CA THR A 187 -46.95 27.85 -3.10
C THR A 187 -45.74 28.55 -3.71
N THR A 188 -45.09 27.89 -4.66
CA THR A 188 -43.90 28.39 -5.37
C THR A 188 -44.14 29.73 -6.06
N GLU A 189 -45.36 29.99 -6.53
CA GLU A 189 -45.81 31.26 -7.11
C GLU A 189 -45.84 32.40 -6.08
N LYS A 190 -46.29 32.09 -4.86
CA LYS A 190 -46.32 33.05 -3.75
C LYS A 190 -44.90 33.33 -3.26
N GLN A 191 -44.03 32.34 -3.27
CA GLN A 191 -42.62 32.51 -2.95
C GLN A 191 -41.89 33.38 -3.99
N THR A 192 -42.08 33.10 -5.28
CA THR A 192 -41.45 33.88 -6.36
C THR A 192 -41.95 35.32 -6.44
N SER A 193 -43.25 35.56 -6.19
CA SER A 193 -43.78 36.92 -6.13
C SER A 193 -43.24 37.71 -4.94
N LEU A 194 -43.01 37.07 -3.78
CA LEU A 194 -42.36 37.71 -2.62
C LEU A 194 -40.87 37.97 -2.87
N MET A 195 -40.16 37.09 -3.58
CA MET A 195 -38.78 37.33 -4.01
C MET A 195 -38.68 38.52 -4.97
N LYS A 196 -39.55 38.59 -5.98
CA LYS A 196 -39.60 39.73 -6.92
C LYS A 196 -39.90 41.06 -6.23
N LYS A 197 -40.74 41.05 -5.19
CA LYS A 197 -41.08 42.24 -4.39
C LYS A 197 -40.07 42.54 -3.28
N GLY A 198 -39.04 41.72 -3.09
CA GLY A 198 -38.06 41.89 -2.00
C GLY A 198 -38.72 41.87 -0.60
N ALA A 199 -39.76 41.06 -0.44
CA ALA A 199 -40.59 41.01 0.75
C ALA A 199 -40.28 39.80 1.63
N CYS A 200 -40.40 39.97 2.94
CA CYS A 200 -40.15 38.91 3.90
C CYS A 200 -41.15 37.76 3.75
N PHE A 201 -40.69 36.52 3.65
CA PHE A 201 -41.56 35.34 3.52
C PHE A 201 -42.50 35.13 4.71
N ARG A 202 -42.20 35.70 5.89
CA ARG A 202 -43.00 35.51 7.10
C ARG A 202 -44.09 36.57 7.28
N CYS A 203 -43.79 37.85 7.04
CA CYS A 203 -44.73 38.95 7.23
C CYS A 203 -45.20 39.61 5.92
N LYS A 204 -44.65 39.21 4.76
CA LYS A 204 -45.01 39.66 3.40
C LYS A 204 -44.84 41.16 3.14
N GLN A 205 -44.13 41.88 4.01
CA GLN A 205 -43.81 43.30 3.87
C GLN A 205 -42.46 43.48 3.14
N PRO A 206 -42.33 44.45 2.21
CA PRO A 206 -41.07 44.76 1.53
C PRO A 206 -40.06 45.44 2.47
N GLY A 207 -38.77 45.35 2.14
CA GLY A 207 -37.71 46.12 2.80
C GLY A 207 -36.95 45.41 3.92
N HIS A 208 -37.26 44.15 4.22
CA HIS A 208 -36.43 43.31 5.09
C HIS A 208 -36.57 41.82 4.74
N LEU A 209 -35.49 41.05 4.97
CA LEU A 209 -35.50 39.59 4.90
C LEU A 209 -35.66 39.03 6.32
N ALA A 210 -36.29 37.85 6.46
CA ALA A 210 -36.73 37.29 7.75
C ALA A 210 -35.65 37.21 8.85
N ILE A 211 -34.36 37.20 8.46
CA ILE A 211 -33.20 37.25 9.37
C ILE A 211 -33.12 38.58 10.16
N ALA A 212 -33.63 39.68 9.62
CA ALA A 212 -33.55 41.01 10.24
C ALA A 212 -34.61 41.26 11.35
N LEU A 213 -35.59 40.37 11.53
CA LEU A 213 -36.66 40.54 12.53
C LEU A 213 -36.18 40.34 13.99
N ARG A 214 -34.93 39.91 14.21
CA ARG A 214 -34.40 39.65 15.57
C ARG A 214 -33.90 40.91 16.31
N ARG A 215 -33.96 42.11 15.73
CA ARG A 215 -33.39 43.36 16.31
C ARG A 215 -34.36 44.52 16.56
N ARG A 216 -35.69 44.36 16.41
CA ARG A 216 -36.67 45.42 16.74
C ARG A 216 -37.69 44.99 17.81
N ARG A 217 -37.23 44.34 18.88
CA ARG A 217 -38.06 44.10 20.07
C ARG A 217 -37.28 44.36 21.36
N THR A 218 -36.88 45.61 21.51
CA THR A 218 -36.51 46.34 22.75
C THR A 218 -36.25 47.75 22.25
N ILE A 219 -37.11 48.75 22.47
CA ILE A 219 -37.28 49.49 23.72
C ILE A 219 -38.71 50.07 23.73
N LEU A 220 -39.48 49.77 24.78
CA LEU A 220 -40.43 50.69 25.40
C LEU A 220 -40.31 50.43 26.90
N SER A 221 -39.57 51.28 27.58
CA SER A 221 -39.52 51.34 29.04
C SER A 221 -40.22 52.62 29.48
N TYR A 222 -41.32 52.41 30.21
CA TYR A 222 -42.11 53.31 31.06
C TYR A 222 -42.65 54.61 30.48
#